data_AF-B0S4F2-F1
#
_entry.id   AF-B0S4F2-F1
#
_cell.length_a   1.000
_cell.length_b   1.000
_cell.length_c   1.000
_cell.angle_alpha   90.00
_cell.angle_beta   90.00
_cell.angle_gamma   90.00
#
_symmetry.space_group_name_H-M   'P 1'
#
loop_
_entity.id
_entity.type
_entity.pdbx_description
1 polymer ?
#
loop_
_entity_poly.entity_id
_entity_poly.type
_entity_poly.pdbx_seq_one_letter_code
_entity_poly.pdbx_strand_id
1 'polypeptide(L)'
;MRWSCEEMQVCKKVIQDNPKETLSKVAEEITKELDRTYSSVRSFLLYNLEIIDFRKEYEIFTNKERRQIMSEDLYDEDESVIDDEGNFKIDYKRYFDRVKQENKIAERFVTGKKYAIYDVNNTKEKFRCYATLVDKDERFARFKIKSFCECFLWNDYGVGWKAKEE
;
A
#
# COMPACT_ATOMS: atom_id res chain seq x y z
N MET A 1 -26.38 1.70 18.16
CA MET A 1 -27.22 0.50 18.04
C MET A 1 -26.39 -0.71 18.41
N ARG A 2 -26.96 -1.66 19.15
CA ARG A 2 -26.30 -2.92 19.51
C ARG A 2 -26.63 -3.95 18.44
N TRP A 3 -25.64 -4.75 18.03
CA TRP A 3 -25.81 -5.87 17.10
C TRP A 3 -26.35 -7.07 17.88
N SER A 4 -27.39 -7.73 17.36
CA SER A 4 -27.96 -8.93 17.98
C SER A 4 -27.11 -10.17 17.67
N CYS A 5 -27.30 -11.23 18.46
CA CYS A 5 -26.69 -12.52 18.16
C CYS A 5 -27.15 -13.07 16.80
N GLU A 6 -28.43 -12.87 16.41
CA GLU A 6 -28.90 -13.31 15.09
C GLU A 6 -28.22 -12.55 13.96
N GLU A 7 -28.08 -11.22 14.08
CA GLU A 7 -27.39 -10.41 13.09
C GLU A 7 -25.92 -10.83 12.95
N MET A 8 -25.28 -11.22 14.05
CA MET A 8 -23.92 -11.74 14.04
C MET A 8 -23.82 -13.08 13.31
N GLN A 9 -24.81 -13.97 13.48
CA GLN A 9 -24.86 -15.24 12.74
C GLN A 9 -25.07 -15.03 11.24
N VAL A 10 -25.92 -14.07 10.85
CA VAL A 10 -26.09 -13.69 9.43
C VAL A 10 -24.78 -13.17 8.85
N CYS A 11 -24.08 -12.28 9.56
CA CYS A 11 -22.77 -11.80 9.12
C CYS A 11 -21.78 -12.95 8.90
N LYS A 12 -21.67 -13.87 9.87
CA LYS A 12 -20.78 -15.02 9.77
C LYS A 12 -21.14 -15.92 8.59
N LYS A 13 -22.43 -16.21 8.39
CA LYS A 13 -22.88 -17.01 7.25
C LYS A 13 -22.50 -16.37 5.91
N VAL A 14 -22.75 -15.08 5.74
CA VAL A 14 -22.38 -14.39 4.49
C VAL A 14 -20.86 -14.38 4.26
N ILE A 15 -20.07 -14.22 5.33
CA ILE A 15 -18.60 -14.34 5.27
C ILE A 15 -18.19 -15.76 4.81
N GLN A 16 -18.81 -16.80 5.36
CA GLN A 16 -18.56 -18.20 5.00
C GLN A 16 -18.90 -18.51 3.54
N ASP A 17 -19.99 -17.94 3.04
CA ASP A 17 -20.48 -18.16 1.68
C ASP A 17 -19.65 -17.40 0.63
N ASN A 18 -18.77 -16.47 1.04
CA ASN A 18 -17.99 -15.60 0.15
C ASN A 18 -16.49 -15.57 0.48
N PRO A 19 -15.78 -16.72 0.50
CA PRO A 19 -14.35 -16.75 0.83
C PRO A 19 -13.52 -15.98 -0.21
N LYS A 20 -12.42 -15.35 0.25
CA LYS A 20 -11.45 -14.56 -0.56
C LYS A 20 -12.03 -13.32 -1.25
N GLU A 21 -13.30 -12.99 -1.01
CA GLU A 21 -13.95 -11.84 -1.62
C GLU A 21 -13.50 -10.51 -1.02
N THR A 22 -13.92 -9.41 -1.65
CA THR A 22 -13.65 -8.07 -1.11
C THR A 22 -14.56 -7.74 0.06
N LEU A 23 -14.04 -7.05 1.07
CA LEU A 23 -14.82 -6.57 2.22
C LEU A 23 -16.01 -5.69 1.78
N SER A 24 -15.88 -4.95 0.68
CA SER A 24 -16.98 -4.16 0.13
C SER A 24 -18.13 -5.03 -0.38
N LYS A 25 -17.84 -6.10 -1.12
CA LYS A 25 -18.85 -7.03 -1.63
C LYS A 25 -19.55 -7.77 -0.50
N VAL A 26 -18.79 -8.26 0.49
CA VAL A 26 -19.35 -8.91 1.69
C VAL A 26 -20.26 -7.94 2.46
N ALA A 27 -19.86 -6.68 2.61
CA ALA A 27 -20.70 -5.66 3.25
C ALA A 27 -21.99 -5.38 2.47
N GLU A 28 -21.95 -5.38 1.14
CA GLU A 28 -23.14 -5.23 0.29
C GLU A 28 -24.11 -6.41 0.45
N GLU A 29 -23.62 -7.65 0.47
CA GLU A 29 -24.46 -8.82 0.68
C GLU A 29 -25.09 -8.83 2.08
N ILE A 30 -24.34 -8.51 3.13
CA ILE A 30 -24.89 -8.39 4.49
C ILE A 30 -25.93 -7.26 4.56
N THR A 31 -25.74 -6.17 3.82
CA THR A 31 -26.71 -5.05 3.73
C THR A 31 -28.01 -5.45 3.04
N LYS A 32 -27.99 -6.47 2.17
CA LYS A 32 -29.21 -7.01 1.55
C LYS A 32 -29.94 -7.96 2.49
N GLU A 33 -29.20 -8.77 3.23
CA GLU A 33 -29.74 -9.76 4.18
C GLU A 33 -30.25 -9.11 5.47
N LEU A 34 -29.60 -8.04 5.92
CA LEU A 34 -29.98 -7.27 7.10
C LEU A 34 -30.47 -5.90 6.65
N ASP A 35 -31.62 -5.44 7.15
CA ASP A 35 -32.15 -4.07 6.95
C ASP A 35 -31.30 -3.04 7.73
N ARG A 36 -30.01 -2.97 7.39
CA ARG A 36 -28.98 -2.14 8.01
C ARG A 36 -28.30 -1.36 6.91
N THR A 37 -27.86 -0.15 7.23
CA THR A 37 -27.12 0.64 6.24
C THR A 37 -25.74 0.05 5.98
N TYR A 38 -25.26 0.15 4.74
CA TYR A 38 -23.91 -0.26 4.34
C TYR A 38 -22.83 0.31 5.27
N SER A 39 -22.96 1.57 5.68
CA SER A 39 -22.01 2.22 6.60
C SER A 39 -21.98 1.55 7.99
N SER A 40 -23.14 1.15 8.52
CA SER A 40 -23.24 0.43 9.79
C SER A 40 -22.61 -0.96 9.68
N VAL A 41 -22.94 -1.70 8.62
CA VAL A 41 -22.37 -3.03 8.34
C VAL A 41 -20.86 -2.95 8.20
N ARG A 42 -20.36 -2.03 7.37
CA ARG A 42 -18.92 -1.84 7.16
C ARG A 42 -18.20 -1.49 8.47
N SER A 43 -18.80 -0.63 9.29
CA SER A 43 -18.22 -0.30 10.61
C SER A 43 -18.15 -1.53 11.51
N PHE A 44 -19.19 -2.38 11.50
CA PHE A 44 -19.20 -3.61 12.29
C PHE A 44 -18.11 -4.59 11.84
N LEU A 45 -17.95 -4.81 10.53
CA LEU A 45 -16.89 -5.66 9.96
C LEU A 45 -15.45 -5.16 10.27
N LEU A 46 -15.30 -3.86 10.56
CA LEU A 46 -14.00 -3.22 10.80
C LEU A 46 -13.64 -3.08 12.28
N TYR A 47 -14.62 -3.07 13.18
CA TYR A 47 -14.39 -2.72 14.60
C TYR A 47 -14.88 -3.76 15.60
N ASN A 48 -15.65 -4.76 15.18
CA ASN A 48 -16.00 -5.88 16.05
C ASN A 48 -14.91 -6.97 15.99
N LEU A 49 -14.20 -7.20 17.11
CA LEU A 49 -13.05 -8.12 17.17
C LEU A 49 -13.39 -9.54 16.71
N GLU A 50 -14.49 -10.10 17.18
CA GLU A 50 -14.91 -11.46 16.83
C GLU A 50 -15.14 -11.61 15.32
N ILE A 51 -15.78 -10.62 14.70
CA ILE A 51 -16.02 -10.60 13.26
C ILE A 51 -14.75 -10.32 12.47
N ILE A 52 -13.83 -9.50 12.99
CA ILE A 52 -12.52 -9.24 12.37
C ILE A 52 -11.71 -10.53 12.29
N ASP A 53 -11.63 -11.28 13.37
CA ASP A 53 -10.88 -12.53 13.39
C ASP A 53 -11.54 -13.55 12.46
N PHE A 54 -12.87 -13.68 12.55
CA PHE A 54 -13.64 -14.58 11.71
C PHE A 54 -13.48 -14.28 10.21
N ARG A 55 -13.61 -13.01 9.76
CA ARG A 55 -13.46 -12.69 8.33
C ARG A 55 -12.05 -12.94 7.80
N LYS A 56 -11.03 -12.84 8.65
CA LYS A 56 -9.63 -13.11 8.28
C LYS A 56 -9.41 -14.60 8.02
N GLU A 57 -10.07 -15.48 8.77
CA GLU A 57 -10.06 -16.93 8.52
C GLU A 57 -10.55 -17.28 7.09
N TYR A 58 -11.44 -16.46 6.52
CA TYR A 58 -11.97 -16.59 5.16
C TYR A 58 -11.27 -15.69 4.14
N GLU A 59 -10.09 -15.16 4.46
CA GLU A 59 -9.26 -14.30 3.60
C GLU A 59 -9.95 -12.99 3.14
N ILE A 60 -10.95 -12.51 3.88
CA ILE A 60 -11.63 -11.24 3.60
C ILE A 60 -10.89 -10.11 4.33
N PHE A 61 -9.91 -9.54 3.64
CA PHE A 61 -9.04 -8.49 4.16
C PHE A 61 -9.41 -7.09 3.64
N THR A 62 -9.13 -6.09 4.45
CA THR A 62 -9.01 -4.70 4.00
C THR A 62 -7.74 -4.51 3.17
N ASN A 63 -7.69 -3.46 2.36
CA ASN A 63 -6.46 -3.11 1.62
C ASN A 63 -5.25 -2.86 2.54
N LYS A 64 -5.48 -2.38 3.77
CA LYS A 64 -4.40 -2.18 4.75
C LYS A 64 -3.86 -3.52 5.24
N GLU A 65 -4.74 -4.44 5.60
CA GLU A 65 -4.36 -5.78 6.05
C GLU A 65 -3.68 -6.58 4.94
N ARG A 66 -4.17 -6.50 3.70
CA ARG A 66 -3.48 -7.15 2.55
C ARG A 66 -2.04 -6.66 2.41
N ARG A 67 -1.80 -5.36 2.57
CA ARG A 67 -0.43 -4.82 2.54
C ARG A 67 0.40 -5.29 3.72
N GLN A 68 -0.19 -5.46 4.90
CA GLN A 68 0.50 -5.96 6.08
C GLN A 68 0.90 -7.43 5.90
N ILE A 69 -0.02 -8.26 5.40
CA ILE A 69 0.25 -9.68 5.10
C ILE A 69 1.33 -9.76 4.01
N MET A 70 1.20 -9.02 2.92
CA MET A 70 2.24 -8.97 1.89
C MET A 70 3.59 -8.46 2.42
N SER A 71 3.58 -7.53 3.39
CA SER A 71 4.82 -7.09 4.03
C SER A 71 5.38 -8.12 5.00
N GLU A 72 4.54 -8.91 5.67
CA GLU A 72 4.94 -10.01 6.57
C GLU A 72 5.46 -11.22 5.79
N ASP A 73 4.85 -11.58 4.66
CA ASP A 73 5.35 -12.57 3.70
C ASP A 73 6.62 -12.08 2.97
N LEU A 74 6.91 -10.77 3.00
CA LEU A 74 8.18 -10.17 2.57
C LEU A 74 9.27 -10.25 3.65
N TYR A 75 8.95 -10.74 4.85
CA TYR A 75 9.90 -11.09 5.92
C TYR A 75 10.01 -12.61 6.09
N ASP A 76 9.79 -13.40 5.03
CA ASP A 76 10.35 -14.75 5.01
C ASP A 76 11.88 -14.66 5.14
N GLU A 77 12.38 -15.47 6.06
CA GLU A 77 13.73 -15.49 6.60
C GLU A 77 14.83 -15.61 5.50
N ASP A 78 15.96 -14.95 5.75
CA ASP A 78 17.26 -15.07 5.07
C ASP A 78 17.43 -14.48 3.64
N GLU A 79 17.53 -13.14 3.57
CA GLU A 79 18.32 -12.45 2.53
C GLU A 79 19.71 -11.99 3.01
N SER A 80 20.15 -12.51 4.15
CA SER A 80 21.51 -12.33 4.60
C SER A 80 22.33 -13.56 4.24
N VAL A 81 23.28 -13.39 3.32
CA VAL A 81 24.33 -14.39 3.12
C VAL A 81 25.33 -14.17 4.25
N ILE A 82 25.52 -15.17 5.09
CA ILE A 82 26.63 -15.18 6.05
C ILE A 82 27.89 -15.42 5.23
N ASP A 83 28.85 -14.49 5.26
CA ASP A 83 30.15 -14.70 4.60
C ASP A 83 30.96 -15.80 5.31
N ASP A 84 32.07 -16.23 4.70
CA ASP A 84 32.91 -17.30 5.24
C ASP A 84 33.49 -16.97 6.64
N GLU A 85 33.35 -15.72 7.11
CA GLU A 85 33.79 -15.22 8.40
C GLU A 85 32.64 -15.05 9.42
N GLY A 86 31.41 -15.39 9.05
CA GLY A 86 30.26 -15.34 9.97
C GLY A 86 29.50 -14.01 10.00
N ASN A 87 29.78 -13.07 9.09
CA ASN A 87 29.11 -11.77 9.06
C ASN A 87 27.92 -11.74 8.11
N PHE A 88 26.85 -11.05 8.50
CA PHE A 88 25.68 -10.82 7.66
C PHE A 88 26.01 -9.89 6.49
N LYS A 89 25.87 -10.38 5.26
CA LYS A 89 26.01 -9.60 4.02
C LYS A 89 24.66 -9.49 3.30
N ILE A 90 24.23 -8.26 3.07
CA ILE A 90 23.06 -7.98 2.22
C ILE A 90 23.48 -8.10 0.76
N ASP A 91 22.85 -9.01 0.00
CA ASP A 91 23.05 -9.08 -1.45
C ASP A 91 22.21 -8.00 -2.16
N TYR A 92 22.83 -6.83 -2.30
CA TYR A 92 22.25 -5.67 -2.98
C TYR A 92 21.84 -5.94 -4.43
N LYS A 93 22.35 -6.98 -5.11
CA LYS A 93 21.98 -7.28 -6.49
C LYS A 93 20.59 -7.89 -6.56
N ARG A 94 20.27 -8.82 -5.66
CA ARG A 94 18.97 -9.52 -5.59
C ARG A 94 17.84 -8.62 -5.07
N TYR A 95 18.15 -7.73 -4.12
CA TYR A 95 17.26 -6.65 -3.72
C TYR A 95 16.97 -5.70 -4.88
N PHE A 96 18.01 -5.34 -5.65
CA PHE A 96 17.90 -4.43 -6.77
C PHE A 96 17.07 -4.98 -7.94
N ASP A 97 17.25 -6.25 -8.30
CA ASP A 97 16.48 -6.89 -9.38
C ASP A 97 14.98 -6.98 -9.06
N ARG A 98 14.61 -7.03 -7.77
CA ARG A 98 13.21 -7.06 -7.30
C ARG A 98 12.57 -5.68 -7.26
N VAL A 99 13.28 -4.68 -6.74
CA VAL A 99 12.87 -3.27 -6.80
C VAL A 99 12.68 -2.83 -8.26
N LYS A 100 13.52 -3.32 -9.18
CA LYS A 100 13.41 -3.07 -10.61
C LYS A 100 12.16 -3.70 -11.25
N GLN A 101 11.66 -4.82 -10.72
CA GLN A 101 10.38 -5.41 -11.16
C GLN A 101 9.16 -4.69 -10.59
N GLU A 102 9.22 -4.18 -9.36
CA GLU A 102 8.07 -3.56 -8.69
C GLU A 102 7.91 -2.06 -8.96
N ASN A 103 8.99 -1.32 -9.20
CA ASN A 103 8.95 0.13 -9.40
C ASN A 103 9.23 0.57 -10.85
N LYS A 104 8.24 0.38 -11.73
CA LYS A 104 8.12 1.10 -13.03
C LYS A 104 7.91 2.61 -12.90
N ILE A 105 8.21 3.19 -11.74
CA ILE A 105 8.04 4.61 -11.46
C ILE A 105 8.94 5.42 -12.39
N ALA A 106 10.19 5.00 -12.57
CA ALA A 106 11.13 5.66 -13.46
C ALA A 106 10.57 5.77 -14.89
N GLU A 107 9.87 4.76 -15.41
CA GLU A 107 9.27 4.77 -16.76
C GLU A 107 8.22 5.88 -16.95
N ARG A 108 7.54 6.31 -15.87
CA ARG A 108 6.48 7.32 -15.92
C ARG A 108 7.01 8.75 -16.06
N PHE A 109 8.29 8.98 -15.80
CA PHE A 109 8.91 10.29 -15.92
C PHE A 109 9.72 10.39 -17.21
N VAL A 110 9.69 11.56 -17.84
CA VAL A 110 10.35 11.86 -19.11
C VAL A 110 11.37 12.97 -18.86
N THR A 111 12.62 12.71 -19.23
CA THR A 111 13.70 13.69 -19.10
C THR A 111 13.37 14.96 -19.88
N GLY A 112 13.67 16.12 -19.29
CA GLY A 112 13.34 17.44 -19.84
C GLY A 112 11.94 17.95 -19.50
N LYS A 113 11.04 17.11 -18.97
CA LYS A 113 9.71 17.55 -18.52
C LYS A 113 9.76 18.17 -17.13
N LYS A 114 8.79 19.05 -16.88
CA LYS A 114 8.60 19.78 -15.62
C LYS A 114 7.53 19.08 -14.78
N TYR A 115 7.82 18.91 -13.51
CA TYR A 115 7.01 18.15 -12.56
C TYR A 115 6.72 18.98 -11.31
N ALA A 116 5.51 18.84 -10.77
CA ALA A 116 5.14 19.42 -9.49
C ALA A 116 5.63 18.53 -8.34
N ILE A 117 6.31 19.14 -7.37
CA ILE A 117 6.79 18.51 -6.13
C ILE A 117 5.82 18.85 -5.01
N TYR A 118 5.39 17.83 -4.26
CA TYR A 118 4.53 17.98 -3.08
C TYR A 118 5.26 17.47 -1.84
N ASP A 119 5.04 18.14 -0.71
CA ASP A 119 5.48 17.65 0.60
C ASP A 119 4.45 16.67 1.15
N VAL A 120 4.88 15.42 1.41
CA VAL A 120 4.01 14.32 1.84
C VAL A 120 4.15 14.03 3.33
N ASN A 121 5.04 14.73 4.04
CA ASN A 121 5.14 14.67 5.50
C ASN A 121 4.03 15.46 6.21
N ASN A 122 3.10 16.08 5.47
CA ASN A 122 1.96 16.81 6.01
C ASN A 122 0.67 16.17 5.52
N THR A 123 -0.32 16.00 6.40
CA THR A 123 -1.61 15.32 6.13
C THR A 123 -2.46 15.97 5.03
N LYS A 124 -2.01 17.12 4.50
CA LYS A 124 -2.52 17.80 3.31
C LYS A 124 -1.35 17.97 2.35
N GLU A 125 -1.41 17.32 1.19
CA GLU A 125 -0.42 17.45 0.10
C GLU A 125 -0.21 18.94 -0.23
N LYS A 126 0.86 19.54 0.28
CA LYS A 126 1.18 20.95 0.01
C LYS A 126 2.14 21.01 -1.16
N PHE A 127 1.73 21.67 -2.23
CA PHE A 127 2.60 21.99 -3.36
C PHE A 127 3.83 22.76 -2.86
N ARG A 128 5.02 22.27 -3.21
CA ARG A 128 6.30 22.87 -2.80
C ARG A 128 6.87 23.74 -3.91
N CYS A 129 7.08 23.15 -5.09
CA CYS A 129 7.63 23.84 -6.25
C CYS A 129 7.51 22.99 -7.52
N TYR A 130 7.93 23.54 -8.64
CA TYR A 130 8.18 22.77 -9.85
C TYR A 130 9.65 22.46 -10.02
N ALA A 131 9.94 21.30 -10.62
CA ALA A 131 11.29 20.90 -10.98
C ALA A 131 11.32 20.20 -12.33
N THR A 132 12.39 20.42 -13.08
CA THR A 132 12.59 19.75 -14.38
C THR A 132 13.41 18.50 -14.17
N LEU A 133 12.94 17.36 -14.66
CA LEU A 133 13.74 16.14 -14.64
C LEU A 133 14.94 16.31 -15.57
N VAL A 134 16.15 16.25 -15.03
CA VAL A 134 17.39 16.39 -15.79
C VAL A 134 17.91 15.04 -16.23
N ASP A 135 17.83 14.05 -15.35
CA ASP A 135 18.31 12.70 -15.61
C ASP A 135 17.61 11.71 -14.69
N LYS A 136 17.54 10.45 -15.09
CA LYS A 136 16.98 9.38 -14.27
C LYS A 136 17.66 8.06 -14.59
N ASP A 137 17.73 7.22 -13.59
CA ASP A 137 17.97 5.80 -13.76
C ASP A 137 16.92 4.99 -12.99
N GLU A 138 17.19 3.71 -12.80
CA GLU A 138 16.30 2.78 -12.11
C GLU A 138 16.25 3.01 -10.59
N ARG A 139 17.17 3.80 -10.02
CA ARG A 139 17.35 4.02 -8.57
C ARG A 139 16.98 5.43 -8.13
N PHE A 140 17.36 6.43 -8.93
CA PHE A 140 17.17 7.84 -8.61
C PHE A 140 16.76 8.67 -9.83
N ALA A 141 16.26 9.86 -9.53
CA ALA A 141 16.10 10.94 -10.49
C ALA A 141 16.83 12.19 -10.01
N ARG A 142 17.43 12.90 -10.96
CA ARG A 142 18.02 14.21 -10.75
C ARG A 142 17.09 15.28 -11.28
N PHE A 143 16.59 16.12 -10.39
CA PHE A 143 15.72 17.23 -10.74
C PHE A 143 16.45 18.57 -10.62
N LYS A 144 16.19 19.49 -11.55
CA LYS A 144 16.61 20.88 -11.47
C LYS A 144 15.51 21.68 -10.80
N ILE A 145 15.80 22.20 -9.61
CA ILE A 145 14.93 23.06 -8.82
C ILE A 145 15.53 24.46 -8.84
N LYS A 146 14.91 25.38 -9.59
CA LYS A 146 15.44 26.74 -9.80
C LYS A 146 16.90 26.71 -10.30
N SER A 147 17.86 27.05 -9.44
CA SER A 147 19.29 27.18 -9.76
C SER A 147 20.15 25.98 -9.36
N PHE A 148 19.62 24.98 -8.65
CA PHE A 148 20.39 23.82 -8.20
C PHE A 148 19.76 22.50 -8.68
N CYS A 149 20.57 21.43 -8.65
CA CYS A 149 20.12 20.07 -8.95
C CYS A 149 20.09 19.25 -7.66
N GLU A 150 19.07 18.42 -7.51
CA GLU A 150 18.90 17.54 -6.36
C GLU A 150 18.57 16.13 -6.84
N CYS A 151 19.18 15.13 -6.19
CA CYS A 151 19.02 13.72 -6.51
C CYS A 151 18.07 13.08 -5.50
N PHE A 152 17.10 12.33 -5.98
CA PHE A 152 16.12 11.66 -5.14
C PHE A 152 16.05 10.18 -5.48
N LEU A 153 16.12 9.31 -4.47
CA LEU A 153 15.83 7.90 -4.65
C LEU A 153 14.32 7.72 -4.89
N TRP A 154 13.96 6.83 -5.81
CA TRP A 154 12.55 6.53 -6.07
C TRP A 154 11.84 5.94 -4.84
N ASN A 155 12.61 5.27 -3.97
CA ASN A 155 12.12 4.57 -2.79
C ASN A 155 12.25 5.37 -1.48
N ASP A 156 12.84 6.58 -1.50
CA ASP A 156 13.01 7.33 -0.25
C ASP A 156 11.68 7.91 0.25
N TYR A 157 11.42 7.63 1.52
CA TYR A 157 10.21 7.92 2.27
C TYR A 157 9.93 9.43 2.33
N GLY A 158 8.73 9.84 1.93
CA GLY A 158 8.15 11.15 2.28
C GLY A 158 8.00 12.18 1.15
N VAL A 159 8.35 11.85 -0.09
CA VAL A 159 8.08 12.73 -1.24
C VAL A 159 7.23 11.96 -2.26
N GLY A 160 5.91 12.04 -2.11
CA GLY A 160 4.98 11.59 -3.14
C GLY A 160 5.03 12.55 -4.32
N TRP A 161 5.81 12.18 -5.34
CA TRP A 161 5.86 12.90 -6.61
C TRP A 161 4.60 12.61 -7.42
N LYS A 162 3.55 13.41 -7.22
CA LYS A 162 2.47 13.47 -8.21
C LYS A 162 2.93 14.34 -9.37
N ALA A 163 3.61 13.70 -10.32
CA ALA A 163 3.81 14.23 -11.66
C ALA A 163 2.43 14.48 -12.29
N LYS A 164 1.94 15.72 -12.21
CA LYS A 164 0.87 16.17 -13.07
C LYS A 164 1.54 16.80 -14.29
N GLU A 165 1.45 16.11 -15.42
CA GLU A 165 1.87 16.64 -16.71
C GLU A 165 0.94 17.82 -17.05
N GLU A 166 1.51 18.93 -17.51
CA GLU A 166 0.76 20.04 -18.13
C GLU A 166 0.38 19.69 -19.57
#